data_AF-A0AA39PQZ4-F1
#
_entry.id   AF-A0AA39PQZ4-F1
#
_cell.length_a   1.000
_cell.length_b   1.000
_cell.length_c   1.000
_cell.angle_alpha   90.00
_cell.angle_beta   90.00
_cell.angle_gamma   90.00
#
_symmetry.space_group_name_H-M   'P 1'
#
loop_
_entity.id
_entity.type
_entity.pdbx_description
1 polymer ?
#
loop_
_entity_poly.entity_id
_entity_poly.type
_entity_poly.pdbx_seq_one_letter_code
_entity_poly.pdbx_strand_id
1 'polypeptide(L)'
;KFFRILVSEAAFLIWKLRCERRIVRENKPELRYRRGVAGRWRGAMDKRLQHDRLMTGKVRFRPRVMKERIVLDTWNGLVFQQDGEKLPDNWIRTAGGLV
;
A
#
# COMPACT_ATOMS: atom_id res chain seq x y z
N LYS A 1 -1.56 9.90 -10.55
CA LYS A 1 -0.34 9.14 -10.13
C LYS A 1 -0.71 7.89 -9.35
N PHE A 2 -1.59 8.01 -8.34
CA PHE A 2 -2.11 6.89 -7.56
C PHE A 2 -2.70 5.73 -8.39
N PHE A 3 -3.44 6.03 -9.47
CA PHE A 3 -3.99 5.00 -10.36
C PHE A 3 -2.95 4.00 -10.88
N ARG A 4 -1.72 4.44 -11.17
CA ARG A 4 -0.66 3.53 -11.62
C ARG A 4 -0.25 2.55 -10.53
N ILE A 5 -0.17 3.03 -9.28
CA ILE A 5 0.09 2.20 -8.09
C ILE A 5 -1.03 1.17 -7.93
N LEU A 6 -2.29 1.61 -7.99
CA LEU A 6 -3.45 0.72 -7.88
C LEU A 6 -3.39 -0.41 -8.90
N VAL A 7 -3.18 -0.08 -10.18
CA VAL A 7 -3.13 -1.07 -11.25
C VAL A 7 -1.97 -2.04 -11.05
N SER A 8 -0.77 -1.55 -10.74
CA SER A 8 0.40 -2.43 -10.55
C SER A 8 0.26 -3.35 -9.34
N GLU A 9 -0.18 -2.82 -8.19
CA GLU A 9 -0.36 -3.61 -6.96
C GLU A 9 -1.50 -4.62 -7.14
N ALA A 10 -2.60 -4.25 -7.81
CA ALA A 10 -3.72 -5.14 -8.05
C ALA A 10 -3.33 -6.27 -9.01
N ALA A 11 -2.65 -5.96 -10.11
CA ALA A 11 -2.17 -6.96 -11.06
C ALA A 11 -1.20 -7.95 -10.39
N PHE A 12 -0.26 -7.45 -9.57
CA PHE A 12 0.67 -8.29 -8.83
C PHE A 12 -0.03 -9.16 -7.80
N LEU A 13 -0.99 -8.60 -7.04
CA LEU A 13 -1.80 -9.36 -6.09
C LEU A 13 -2.55 -10.48 -6.82
N ILE A 14 -3.29 -10.18 -7.89
CA ILE A 14 -4.03 -11.17 -8.68
C ILE A 14 -3.10 -12.29 -9.18
N TRP A 15 -1.94 -11.92 -9.72
CA TRP A 15 -0.94 -12.89 -10.15
C TRP A 15 -0.49 -13.80 -9.01
N LYS A 16 -0.17 -13.22 -7.85
CA LYS A 16 0.22 -13.99 -6.66
C LYS A 16 -0.90 -14.91 -6.17
N LEU A 17 -2.15 -14.43 -6.16
CA LEU A 17 -3.31 -15.25 -5.79
C LEU A 17 -3.46 -16.46 -6.72
N ARG A 18 -3.24 -16.27 -8.03
CA ARG A 18 -3.27 -17.35 -9.03
C ARG A 18 -2.15 -18.36 -8.83
N CYS A 19 -0.93 -17.89 -8.57
CA CYS A 19 0.21 -18.77 -8.29
C CYS A 19 0.00 -19.59 -7.01
N GLU A 20 -0.50 -18.98 -5.93
CA GLU A 20 -0.84 -19.70 -4.69
C GLU A 20 -1.90 -20.77 -4.92
N ARG A 21 -2.91 -20.49 -5.75
CA ARG A 21 -3.94 -21.48 -6.11
C ARG A 21 -3.36 -22.64 -6.91
N ARG A 22 -2.56 -22.35 -7.93
CA ARG A 22 -2.09 -23.34 -8.91
C ARG A 22 -0.89 -24.15 -8.42
N ILE A 23 0.12 -23.49 -7.86
CA ILE A 23 1.42 -24.10 -7.54
C ILE A 23 1.43 -24.67 -6.12
N VAL A 24 0.91 -23.93 -5.15
CA VAL A 24 1.01 -24.31 -3.73
C VAL A 24 -0.12 -25.27 -3.32
N ARG A 25 -1.27 -25.24 -4.00
CA ARG A 25 -2.49 -25.94 -3.57
C ARG A 25 -3.08 -26.91 -4.59
N GLU A 26 -2.43 -27.09 -5.73
CA GLU A 26 -2.84 -28.06 -6.77
C GLU A 26 -4.33 -27.94 -7.15
N ASN A 27 -4.88 -26.72 -7.21
CA ASN A 27 -6.29 -26.46 -7.53
C ASN A 27 -7.35 -27.03 -6.56
N LYS A 28 -7.00 -27.33 -5.30
CA LYS A 28 -8.00 -27.74 -4.28
C LYS A 28 -9.09 -26.64 -4.07
N PRO A 29 -10.36 -27.01 -3.80
CA PRO A 29 -11.51 -26.09 -3.83
C PRO A 29 -11.38 -24.85 -2.91
N GLU A 30 -11.81 -23.70 -3.42
CA GLU A 30 -11.48 -22.33 -2.96
C GLU A 30 -12.15 -21.83 -1.66
N LEU A 31 -12.99 -22.62 -0.99
CA LEU A 31 -13.91 -22.12 0.06
C LEU A 31 -13.22 -21.38 1.24
N ARG A 32 -11.93 -21.60 1.49
CA ARG A 32 -11.15 -20.89 2.52
C ARG A 32 -10.45 -19.60 2.06
N TYR A 33 -10.33 -19.33 0.75
CA TYR A 33 -9.41 -18.31 0.24
C TYR A 33 -10.01 -16.92 0.01
N ARG A 34 -11.33 -16.81 -0.19
CA ARG A 34 -11.98 -15.50 -0.29
C ARG A 34 -11.82 -14.66 0.99
N ARG A 35 -11.67 -15.32 2.15
CA ARG A 35 -11.41 -14.65 3.43
C ARG A 35 -9.98 -14.12 3.43
N GLY A 36 -9.84 -12.79 3.45
CA GLY A 36 -8.55 -12.13 3.62
C GLY A 36 -7.94 -11.52 2.35
N VAL A 37 -8.61 -11.57 1.19
CA VAL A 37 -8.15 -10.81 0.00
C VAL A 37 -8.15 -9.30 0.30
N ALA A 38 -9.20 -8.79 0.95
CA ALA A 38 -9.27 -7.39 1.38
C ALA A 38 -8.14 -7.02 2.37
N GLY A 39 -7.83 -7.91 3.32
CA GLY A 39 -6.73 -7.70 4.26
C GLY A 39 -5.35 -7.72 3.58
N ARG A 40 -5.14 -8.63 2.61
CA ARG A 40 -3.91 -8.68 1.80
C ARG A 40 -3.77 -7.44 0.93
N TRP A 41 -4.86 -6.98 0.34
CA TRP A 41 -4.91 -5.74 -0.44
C TRP A 41 -4.55 -4.53 0.43
N ARG A 42 -5.21 -4.36 1.58
CA ARG A 42 -4.91 -3.30 2.54
C ARG A 42 -3.43 -3.35 2.95
N GLY A 43 -2.92 -4.52 3.33
CA GLY A 43 -1.53 -4.68 3.70
C GLY A 43 -0.53 -4.40 2.58
N ALA A 44 -0.89 -4.65 1.31
CA ALA A 44 -0.05 -4.26 0.16
C ALA A 44 0.00 -2.74 -0.01
N MET A 45 -1.16 -2.08 0.07
CA MET A 45 -1.26 -0.62 -0.04
C MET A 45 -0.59 0.09 1.13
N ASP A 46 -0.72 -0.41 2.37
CA ASP A 46 -0.03 0.12 3.54
C ASP A 46 1.50 0.01 3.38
N LYS A 47 2.00 -1.15 2.93
CA LYS A 47 3.42 -1.32 2.64
C LYS A 47 3.91 -0.33 1.59
N ARG A 48 3.11 -0.10 0.55
CA ARG A 48 3.44 0.87 -0.50
C ARG A 48 3.50 2.28 0.06
N LEU A 49 2.52 2.69 0.86
CA LEU A 49 2.50 3.97 1.55
C LEU A 49 3.75 4.15 2.42
N GLN A 50 4.08 3.16 3.25
CA GLN A 50 5.27 3.20 4.11
C GLN A 50 6.56 3.28 3.30
N HIS A 51 6.64 2.56 2.19
CA HIS A 51 7.79 2.65 1.30
C HIS A 51 7.95 4.05 0.70
N ASP A 52 6.87 4.65 0.18
CA ASP A 52 6.90 5.99 -0.38
C ASP A 52 7.28 7.04 0.70
N ARG A 53 6.79 6.88 1.94
CA ARG A 53 7.21 7.69 3.10
C ARG A 53 8.69 7.56 3.39
N LEU A 54 9.22 6.33 3.46
CA LEU A 54 10.65 6.09 3.72
C LEU A 54 11.54 6.75 2.67
N MET A 55 11.16 6.72 1.40
CA MET A 55 11.93 7.35 0.31
C MET A 55 12.06 8.88 0.42
N THR A 56 11.26 9.53 1.27
CA THR A 56 11.42 10.98 1.55
C THR A 56 12.57 11.30 2.51
N GLY A 57 13.13 10.28 3.18
CA GLY A 57 14.20 10.44 4.17
C GLY A 57 15.53 10.87 3.55
N LYS A 58 15.93 12.13 3.81
CA LYS A 58 17.17 12.72 3.26
C LYS A 58 18.46 12.03 3.73
N VAL A 59 18.46 11.48 4.94
CA VAL A 59 19.63 10.83 5.54
C VAL A 59 19.95 9.50 4.85
N ARG A 60 18.93 8.73 4.51
CA ARG A 60 19.08 7.35 4.02
C ARG A 60 19.12 7.24 2.49
N PHE A 61 18.50 8.19 1.77
CA PHE A 61 18.25 8.05 0.33
C PHE A 61 18.86 9.16 -0.54
N ARG A 62 19.79 9.97 -0.03
CA ARG A 62 20.52 10.92 -0.88
C ARG A 62 21.41 10.17 -1.90
N PRO A 63 21.42 10.57 -3.19
CA PRO A 63 20.74 11.73 -3.79
C PRO A 63 19.31 11.48 -4.32
N ARG A 64 18.81 10.24 -4.29
CA ARG A 64 17.51 9.82 -4.88
C ARG A 64 16.29 10.04 -3.97
N VAL A 65 16.31 11.11 -3.18
CA VAL A 65 15.22 11.40 -2.23
C VAL A 65 13.95 11.77 -2.98
N MET A 66 12.83 11.14 -2.62
CA MET A 66 11.52 11.51 -3.14
C MET A 66 11.05 12.82 -2.48
N LYS A 67 10.48 13.73 -3.27
CA LYS A 67 9.92 14.97 -2.74
C LYS A 67 8.67 14.65 -1.90
N GLU A 68 8.63 15.14 -0.67
CA GLU A 68 7.51 14.99 0.27
C GLU A 68 6.15 15.33 -0.38
N ARG A 69 6.08 16.46 -1.09
CA ARG A 69 4.88 16.89 -1.82
C ARG A 69 4.32 15.83 -2.78
N ILE A 70 5.16 15.05 -3.45
CA ILE A 70 4.69 14.00 -4.37
C ILE A 70 3.95 12.90 -3.60
N VAL A 71 4.43 12.55 -2.40
CA VAL A 71 3.79 11.55 -1.55
C VAL A 71 2.46 12.08 -1.01
N LEU A 72 2.44 13.31 -0.49
CA LEU A 72 1.21 13.96 -0.02
C LEU A 72 0.16 14.02 -1.13
N ASP A 73 0.51 14.53 -2.31
CA ASP A 73 -0.42 14.65 -3.45
C ASP A 73 -0.93 13.28 -3.95
N THR A 74 -0.10 12.23 -3.85
CA THR A 74 -0.46 10.89 -4.34
C THR A 74 -1.43 10.17 -3.41
N TRP A 75 -1.30 10.39 -2.10
CA TRP A 75 -2.05 9.70 -1.06
C TRP A 75 -3.11 10.56 -0.37
N ASN A 76 -3.30 11.80 -0.85
CA ASN A 76 -4.29 12.73 -0.32
C ASN A 76 -5.70 12.12 -0.36
N GLY A 77 -6.46 12.27 0.74
CA GLY A 77 -7.82 11.76 0.88
C GLY A 77 -7.93 10.24 1.09
N LEU A 78 -6.82 9.51 1.18
CA LEU A 78 -6.80 8.05 1.36
C LEU A 78 -6.20 7.61 2.70
N VAL A 79 -5.40 8.47 3.33
CA VAL A 79 -4.81 8.23 4.65
C VAL A 79 -5.64 8.99 5.69
N PHE A 80 -5.94 8.34 6.80
CA PHE A 80 -6.59 8.98 7.96
C PHE A 80 -5.92 8.52 9.25
N GLN A 81 -6.17 9.26 10.32
CA GLN A 81 -5.83 8.79 11.67
C GLN A 81 -6.81 7.68 12.07
N GLN A 82 -6.36 6.75 12.93
CA GLN A 82 -7.20 5.63 13.38
C GLN A 82 -8.48 6.11 14.09
N ASP A 83 -8.44 7.31 14.67
CA ASP A 83 -9.55 7.92 15.42
C ASP A 83 -10.51 8.74 14.53
N GLY A 84 -10.33 8.71 13.21
CA GLY A 84 -11.16 9.46 12.26
C GLY A 84 -10.86 10.96 12.17
N GLU A 85 -9.86 11.44 12.92
CA GLU A 85 -9.43 12.84 12.86
C GLU A 85 -8.68 13.17 11.55
N LYS A 86 -8.77 14.45 11.16
CA LYS A 86 -8.03 14.98 10.01
C LYS A 86 -6.54 15.00 10.34
N LEU A 87 -5.76 14.40 9.45
CA LEU A 87 -4.31 14.46 9.50
C LEU A 87 -3.80 15.91 9.32
N PRO A 88 -2.64 16.26 9.91
CA PRO A 88 -1.98 17.52 9.62
C PRO A 88 -1.56 17.61 8.14
N ASP A 89 -1.42 18.82 7.61
CA ASP A 89 -1.06 19.08 6.20
C ASP A 89 0.19 18.30 5.74
N ASN A 90 1.18 18.15 6.62
CA ASN A 90 2.32 17.26 6.39
C ASN A 90 2.31 16.07 7.35
N TRP A 91 1.61 15.01 6.95
CA TRP A 91 1.48 13.77 7.73
C TRP A 91 2.58 12.73 7.47
N ILE A 92 3.60 13.03 6.65
CA ILE A 92 4.63 12.05 6.23
C ILE A 92 5.38 11.44 7.43
N ARG A 93 5.47 12.16 8.55
CA ARG A 93 6.15 11.70 9.77
C ARG A 93 5.20 11.25 10.88
N THR A 94 3.88 11.32 10.65
CA THR A 94 2.85 10.97 11.64
C THR A 94 2.49 9.50 11.58
N ALA A 95 2.19 8.86 12.72
CA ALA A 95 1.65 7.50 12.73
C ALA A 95 0.23 7.51 12.15
N GLY A 96 0.03 6.89 10.98
CA GLY A 96 -1.25 6.86 10.26
C GLY A 96 -1.22 5.77 9.18
N GLY A 97 -2.38 5.17 8.92
CA GLY A 97 -2.57 4.05 7.98
C GLY A 97 -3.75 4.27 7.04
N LEU A 98 -3.97 3.34 6.11
CA LEU A 98 -5.12 3.39 5.21
C LEU A 98 -6.38 2.85 5.92
N VAL A 99 -7.49 3.57 5.78
CA VAL A 99 -8.82 3.20 6.33
C VAL A 99 -9.58 2.24 5.43
#